data_AF-A0A0E0JY70-F1
#
_entry.id   AF-A0A0E0JY70-F1
#
_cell.length_a   1.000
_cell.length_b   1.000
_cell.length_c   1.000
_cell.angle_alpha   90.00
_cell.angle_beta   90.00
_cell.angle_gamma   90.00
#
_symmetry.space_group_name_H-M   'P 1'
#
loop_
_entity.id
_entity.type
_entity.pdbx_description
1 polymer ?
#
loop_
_entity_poly.entity_id
_entity_poly.type
_entity_poly.pdbx_seq_one_letter_code
_entity_poly.pdbx_strand_id
1 'polypeptide(L)' 'MAVVAAAARAPFGVVAVAVLVVVIFLPAAAAAQAPAPAPVSDGTSIDLGIAYILMLVALVLTYLIHPLDASSPYKLF' A
#
# COMPACT_ATOMS: atom_id res chain seq x y z
N MET A 1 46.50 -18.74 21.12
CA MET A 1 47.16 -17.64 20.39
C MET A 1 48.22 -18.18 19.44
N ALA A 2 47.86 -19.08 18.53
CA ALA A 2 48.81 -19.73 17.62
C ALA A 2 48.20 -19.99 16.23
N VAL A 3 47.34 -19.08 15.78
CA VAL A 3 46.94 -18.98 14.38
C VAL A 3 47.30 -17.58 13.89
N VAL A 4 48.54 -17.20 14.16
CA VAL A 4 49.22 -16.06 13.54
C VAL A 4 50.58 -16.61 13.15
N ALA A 5 50.95 -16.43 11.89
CA ALA A 5 52.17 -16.95 11.25
C ALA A 5 52.11 -18.40 10.72
N ALA A 6 51.15 -18.67 9.85
CA ALA A 6 51.45 -19.50 8.67
C ALA A 6 51.10 -18.67 7.44
N ALA A 7 51.93 -17.66 7.15
CA ALA A 7 52.01 -17.09 5.82
C ALA A 7 52.62 -18.16 4.89
N ALA A 8 51.88 -19.23 4.65
CA ALA A 8 52.16 -20.16 3.57
C ALA A 8 52.13 -19.30 2.30
N ARG A 9 53.28 -19.10 1.68
CA ARG A 9 53.42 -18.34 0.44
C ARG A 9 52.81 -19.17 -0.68
N ALA A 10 51.47 -19.20 -0.71
CA ALA A 10 50.73 -19.82 -1.78
C ALA A 10 51.16 -19.14 -3.09
N PRO A 11 51.39 -19.90 -4.18
CA PRO A 11 51.71 -19.28 -5.46
C PRO A 11 50.55 -18.35 -5.81
N PHE A 12 50.85 -17.14 -6.30
CA PHE A 12 49.86 -16.11 -6.63
C PHE A 12 48.64 -16.66 -7.41
N GLY A 13 48.84 -17.68 -8.26
CA GLY A 13 47.78 -18.37 -8.98
C GLY A 13 46.77 -19.09 -8.09
N VAL A 14 47.19 -19.76 -7.01
CA VAL A 14 46.27 -20.47 -6.10
C VAL A 14 45.41 -19.49 -5.31
N VAL A 15 46.00 -18.36 -4.89
CA VAL A 15 45.27 -17.30 -4.21
C VAL A 15 44.27 -16.64 -5.17
N ALA A 16 44.66 -16.38 -6.42
CA ALA A 16 43.78 -15.81 -7.43
C ALA A 16 42.59 -16.72 -7.75
N VAL A 17 42.82 -18.03 -7.88
CA VAL A 17 41.75 -19.01 -8.11
C VAL A 17 40.81 -19.09 -6.91
N ALA A 18 41.33 -19.12 -5.69
CA ALA A 18 40.52 -19.13 -4.48
C ALA A 18 39.64 -17.88 -4.36
N VAL A 19 40.21 -16.70 -4.63
CA VAL A 19 39.46 -15.43 -4.66
C VAL A 19 38.39 -15.43 -5.75
N LEU A 20 38.71 -15.94 -6.95
CA LEU A 20 37.76 -16.02 -8.05
C LEU A 20 36.57 -16.93 -7.71
N VAL A 21 36.84 -18.09 -7.10
CA VAL A 21 35.79 -18.99 -6.61
C VAL A 21 34.93 -18.28 -5.56
N VAL A 22 35.53 -17.59 -4.59
CA VAL A 22 34.77 -16.86 -3.57
C VAL A 22 33.88 -15.78 -4.21
N VAL A 23 34.39 -15.00 -5.16
CA VAL A 23 33.61 -13.92 -5.81
C VAL A 23 32.48 -14.46 -6.69
N ILE A 24 32.67 -15.58 -7.37
CA ILE A 24 31.63 -16.20 -8.22
C ILE A 24 30.50 -16.78 -7.38
N PHE A 25 30.83 -17.43 -6.27
CA PHE A 25 29.85 -18.17 -5.45
C PHE A 25 29.29 -17.35 -4.28
N LEU A 26 29.81 -16.15 -4.01
CA LEU A 26 29.27 -15.26 -2.99
C LEU A 26 28.25 -14.30 -3.63
N PRO A 27 26.94 -14.53 -3.46
CA PRO A 27 25.93 -13.60 -3.96
C PRO A 27 26.11 -12.25 -3.27
N ALA A 28 26.13 -11.17 -4.07
CA ALA A 28 26.19 -9.81 -3.56
C ALA A 28 24.89 -9.48 -2.79
N ALA A 29 24.91 -9.68 -1.48
CA ALA A 29 23.80 -9.33 -0.61
C ALA A 29 23.86 -7.84 -0.26
N ALA A 30 23.28 -6.97 -1.09
CA ALA A 30 22.75 -5.66 -0.67
C ALA A 30 22.07 -4.93 -1.84
N ALA A 31 20.97 -5.48 -2.38
CA ALA A 31 19.99 -4.62 -3.03
C ALA A 31 19.08 -4.08 -1.92
N ALA A 32 19.27 -2.81 -1.54
CA ALA A 32 18.36 -2.15 -0.61
C ALA A 32 16.96 -2.10 -1.25
N GLN A 33 15.99 -2.82 -0.68
CA GLN A 33 14.59 -2.68 -1.10
C GLN A 33 14.14 -1.27 -0.73
N ALA A 34 13.67 -0.52 -1.73
CA ALA A 34 13.07 0.78 -1.48
C ALA A 34 11.86 0.61 -0.54
N PRO A 35 11.63 1.55 0.40
CA PRO A 35 10.45 1.52 1.25
C PRO A 35 9.18 1.39 0.40
N ALA A 36 8.27 0.49 0.79
CA ALA A 36 7.00 0.34 0.10
C ALA A 36 6.23 1.68 0.12
N PRO A 37 5.54 2.05 -0.97
CA PRO A 37 4.68 3.23 -1.00
C PRO A 37 3.66 3.20 0.14
N ALA A 38 3.39 4.36 0.74
CA ALA A 38 2.38 4.46 1.78
C ALA A 38 0.99 4.08 1.20
N PRO A 39 0.12 3.42 1.98
CA PRO A 39 -1.27 3.21 1.59
C PRO A 39 -1.96 4.55 1.34
N VAL A 40 -2.65 4.70 0.21
CA VAL A 40 -3.48 5.87 -0.10
C VAL A 40 -4.94 5.50 0.16
N SER A 41 -5.63 6.31 0.94
CA SER A 41 -7.08 6.23 1.15
C SER A 41 -7.68 7.57 0.77
N ASP A 42 -8.41 7.62 -0.35
CA ASP A 42 -8.86 8.88 -0.96
C ASP A 42 -10.10 9.48 -0.28
N GLY A 43 -10.61 8.88 0.80
CA GLY A 43 -11.73 9.38 1.62
C GLY A 43 -13.09 9.45 0.90
N THR A 44 -13.12 9.35 -0.42
CA THR A 44 -14.24 9.72 -1.29
C THR A 44 -15.43 8.77 -1.18
N SER A 45 -15.20 7.54 -0.71
CA SER A 45 -16.26 6.56 -0.47
C SER A 45 -17.20 6.99 0.66
N ILE A 46 -16.67 7.68 1.68
CA ILE A 46 -17.48 8.26 2.76
C ILE A 46 -18.32 9.42 2.22
N ASP A 47 -17.69 10.31 1.46
CA ASP A 47 -18.37 11.45 0.85
C ASP A 47 -19.49 11.02 -0.11
N LEU A 48 -19.22 10.03 -0.98
CA LEU A 48 -20.24 9.44 -1.86
C LEU A 48 -21.34 8.73 -1.08
N GLY A 49 -20.99 8.03 0.00
CA GLY A 49 -21.98 7.37 0.86
C GLY A 49 -22.94 8.38 1.48
N ILE A 50 -22.41 9.47 2.05
CA ILE A 50 -23.22 10.56 2.59
C ILE A 50 -24.07 11.19 1.49
N ALA A 51 -23.48 11.47 0.32
CA ALA A 51 -24.22 12.04 -0.81
C ALA A 51 -25.41 11.15 -1.23
N TYR A 52 -25.20 9.83 -1.31
CA TYR A 52 -26.27 8.90 -1.69
C TYR A 52 -27.36 8.80 -0.62
N ILE A 53 -26.99 8.79 0.67
CA ILE A 53 -27.96 8.81 1.78
C ILE A 53 -28.80 10.10 1.73
N LEU A 54 -28.16 11.26 1.57
CA LEU A 54 -28.86 12.54 1.47
C LEU A 54 -29.79 12.59 0.25
N MET A 55 -29.36 12.03 -0.88
CA MET A 55 -30.19 11.89 -2.08
C MET A 55 -31.44 11.02 -1.80
N LEU A 56 -31.28 9.89 -1.12
CA LEU A 56 -32.43 9.03 -0.77
C LEU A 56 -33.35 9.69 0.25
N VAL A 57 -32.80 10.39 1.25
CA VAL A 57 -33.60 11.16 2.21
C VAL A 57 -34.42 12.22 1.47
N ALA A 58 -33.81 12.96 0.53
CA ALA A 58 -34.53 13.94 -0.28
C ALA A 58 -35.64 13.30 -1.12
N LEU A 59 -35.34 12.15 -1.75
CA LEU A 59 -36.32 11.41 -2.54
C LEU A 59 -37.51 10.91 -1.70
N VAL A 60 -37.26 10.40 -0.49
CA VAL A 60 -38.31 9.98 0.45
C VAL A 60 -39.11 11.18 0.93
N LEU A 61 -38.46 12.25 1.37
CA LEU A 61 -39.14 13.46 1.85
C LEU A 61 -40.05 14.04 0.76
N THR A 62 -39.53 14.18 -0.46
CA THR A 62 -40.34 14.64 -1.60
C THR A 62 -41.50 13.69 -1.85
N TYR A 63 -41.28 12.38 -1.95
CA TYR A 63 -42.36 11.41 -2.16
C TYR A 63 -43.42 11.42 -1.06
N LEU A 64 -43.05 11.66 0.20
CA LEU A 64 -43.99 11.72 1.32
C LEU A 64 -44.75 13.04 1.39
N ILE A 65 -44.12 14.17 1.07
CA ILE A 65 -44.78 15.48 1.10
C ILE A 65 -45.84 15.60 -0.01
N HIS A 66 -45.65 14.95 -1.17
CA HIS A 66 -46.65 14.97 -2.26
C HIS A 66 -48.06 14.47 -1.85
N PRO A 67 -48.23 13.25 -1.29
CA PRO A 67 -49.52 12.77 -0.83
C PRO A 67 -49.99 13.45 0.45
N LEU A 68 -49.09 13.87 1.35
CA LEU A 68 -49.46 14.61 2.56
C LEU A 68 -50.04 15.99 2.24
N ASP A 69 -49.48 16.69 1.24
CA ASP A 69 -50.03 17.96 0.73
C ASP A 69 -51.35 17.72 -0.04
N ALA A 70 -51.46 16.62 -0.80
CA ALA A 70 -52.68 16.29 -1.55
C ALA A 70 -53.84 15.77 -0.67
N SER A 71 -53.55 15.18 0.49
CA SER A 71 -54.54 14.61 1.42
C SER A 71 -54.87 15.51 2.61
N SER A 72 -54.19 16.65 2.72
CA SER A 72 -54.44 17.64 3.78
C SER A 72 -55.84 18.25 3.65
N PRO A 73 -56.67 18.24 4.71
CA PRO A 73 -58.05 18.75 4.68
C PRO A 73 -58.14 20.29 4.58
N TYR A 74 -56.99 20.99 4.53
CA TYR A 74 -56.89 22.45 4.44
C TYR A 74 -56.50 22.95 3.04
N LYS A 75 -56.46 22.08 2.02
CA LYS A 75 -56.35 22.46 0.60
C LYS A 75 -57.67 23.10 0.13
N LEU A 76 -57.88 24.37 0.48
CA LEU A 76 -58.99 25.20 0.02
C LEU A 76 -58.57 26.36 -0.90
N PHE A 77 -57.46 26.24 -1.63
CA PHE A 77 -57.18 27.05 -2.81
C PHE A 77 -56.46 26.20 -3.86
#